data_AF-A0A7S1GP70-F1
#
_entry.id   AF-A0A7S1GP70-F1
#
_cell.length_a   1.000
_cell.length_b   1.000
_cell.length_c   1.000
_cell.angle_alpha   90.00
_cell.angle_beta   90.00
_cell.angle_gamma   90.00
#
_symmetry.space_group_name_H-M   'P 1'
#
loop_
_entity.id
_entity.type
_entity.pdbx_description
1 polymer ?
#
loop_
_entity_poly.entity_id
_entity_poly.type
_entity_poly.pdbx_seq_one_letter_code
_entity_poly.pdbx_strand_id
1 'polypeptide(L)'
;KVQLAFLSDQLEEAIIPLRKLASEEKNVYFHFNVYPYRLYAALVYYGLARKRKTRLFRVRARAHTKKLERLMADGNVNCAPLVKILRAEQKMTGVVGKSNDRARIAYKEAINECAKAELPHLEAVANERAWMACGERDIGQKEYMGRAIQLYSQWGANSKVSWLVNYCTSVQATEVSGKSVRRQL
;
A
#
# COMPACT_ATOMS: atom_id res chain seq x y z
N LYS A 1 20.96 4.34 -0.40
CA LYS A 1 19.72 3.81 -1.00
C LYS A 1 18.75 3.50 0.12
N VAL A 2 17.58 4.16 0.19
CA VAL A 2 16.56 3.88 1.22
C VAL A 2 15.75 2.67 0.75
N GLN A 3 15.90 1.52 1.43
CA GLN A 3 15.04 0.35 1.23
C GLN A 3 13.78 0.55 2.06
N LEU A 4 12.65 0.84 1.40
CA LEU A 4 11.34 0.89 2.05
C LEU A 4 10.67 -0.49 1.96
N ALA A 5 10.85 -1.32 2.98
CA ALA A 5 10.09 -2.55 3.15
C ALA A 5 8.79 -2.23 3.91
N PHE A 6 7.63 -2.39 3.26
CA PHE A 6 6.32 -2.06 3.82
C PHE A 6 5.60 -3.29 4.39
N LEU A 7 6.00 -3.72 5.59
CA LEU A 7 5.17 -4.55 6.47
C LEU A 7 4.59 -3.74 7.62
N SER A 8 3.49 -4.24 8.21
CA SER A 8 2.87 -3.72 9.44
C SER A 8 3.83 -3.59 10.63
N ASP A 9 4.89 -4.39 10.66
CA ASP A 9 5.84 -4.44 11.78
C ASP A 9 7.02 -3.48 11.63
N GLN A 10 7.28 -2.99 10.42
CA GLN A 10 8.30 -1.97 10.15
C GLN A 10 7.69 -0.57 9.93
N LEU A 11 6.38 -0.42 10.12
CA LEU A 11 5.69 0.87 9.91
C LEU A 11 6.23 1.98 10.81
N GLU A 12 6.68 1.66 12.02
CA GLU A 12 7.21 2.65 12.97
C GLU A 12 8.59 3.13 12.57
N GLU A 13 9.46 2.20 12.15
CA GLU A 13 10.77 2.52 11.60
C GLU A 13 10.66 3.36 10.33
N ALA A 14 9.65 3.12 9.50
CA ALA A 14 9.37 3.92 8.30
C ALA A 14 8.97 5.37 8.61
N ILE A 15 8.50 5.72 9.81
CA ILE A 15 8.12 7.10 10.16
C ILE A 15 9.34 8.02 10.20
N ILE A 16 10.48 7.54 10.71
CA ILE A 16 11.71 8.33 10.87
C ILE A 16 12.22 8.88 9.52
N PRO A 17 12.45 8.05 8.49
CA PRO A 17 12.87 8.55 7.18
C PRO A 17 11.76 9.38 6.51
N LEU A 18 10.48 9.07 6.72
CA LEU A 18 9.39 9.89 6.19
C LEU A 18 9.37 11.30 6.80
N ARG A 19 9.64 11.45 8.11
CA ARG A 19 9.74 12.78 8.75
C ARG A 19 10.93 13.57 8.21
N LYS A 20 12.07 12.91 8.00
CA LYS A 20 13.26 13.52 7.41
C LYS A 20 12.97 14.02 5.99
N LEU A 21 12.32 13.19 5.16
CA LEU A 21 11.87 13.59 3.82
C LEU A 21 10.84 14.73 3.86
N ALA A 22 9.95 14.75 4.86
CA ALA A 22 8.98 15.84 5.04
C ALA A 22 9.65 17.19 5.34
N SER A 23 10.73 17.19 6.15
CA SER A 23 11.51 18.40 6.41
C SER A 23 12.27 18.88 5.17
N GLU A 24 12.74 17.95 4.35
CA GLU A 24 13.43 18.24 3.08
C GLU A 24 12.46 18.70 1.97
N GLU A 25 11.18 18.32 2.04
CA GLU A 25 10.11 18.76 1.11
C GLU A 25 9.99 20.30 1.04
N LYS A 26 10.40 21.02 2.09
CA LYS A 26 10.41 22.50 2.11
C LYS A 26 11.54 23.12 1.30
N ASN A 27 12.60 22.38 1.00
CA ASN A 27 13.86 22.90 0.45
C ASN A 27 14.17 22.41 -0.97
N VAL A 28 13.31 21.58 -1.58
CA VAL A 28 13.71 20.83 -2.77
C VAL A 28 12.68 20.96 -3.91
N TYR A 29 13.13 21.55 -5.03
CA TYR A 29 12.50 21.58 -6.35
C TYR A 29 12.44 20.18 -7.03
N PHE A 30 11.97 19.15 -6.33
CA PHE A 30 11.82 17.82 -6.94
C PHE A 30 10.35 17.46 -7.11
N HIS A 31 9.72 18.03 -8.14
CA HIS A 31 8.39 17.61 -8.60
C HIS A 31 8.26 16.09 -8.80
N PHE A 32 9.36 15.40 -9.13
CA PHE A 32 9.38 13.96 -9.40
C PHE A 32 9.31 13.05 -8.15
N ASN A 33 9.78 13.50 -6.98
CA ASN A 33 9.83 12.66 -5.77
C ASN A 33 8.65 12.87 -4.81
N VAL A 34 7.82 13.90 -5.05
CA VAL A 34 6.72 14.24 -4.15
C VAL A 34 5.60 13.19 -4.19
N TYR A 35 5.29 12.62 -5.36
CA TYR A 35 4.14 11.71 -5.49
C TYR A 35 4.38 10.35 -4.82
N PRO A 36 5.50 9.64 -5.08
CA PRO A 36 5.79 8.38 -4.40
C PRO A 36 5.87 8.56 -2.88
N TYR A 37 6.53 9.63 -2.42
CA TYR A 37 6.59 9.95 -0.99
C TYR A 37 5.19 10.10 -0.38
N ARG A 38 4.30 10.89 -1.01
CA ARG A 38 2.93 11.08 -0.50
C ARG A 38 2.13 9.77 -0.46
N LEU A 39 2.25 8.95 -1.51
CA LEU A 39 1.61 7.63 -1.54
C LEU A 39 2.08 6.79 -0.35
N TYR A 40 3.39 6.56 -0.25
CA TYR A 40 3.93 5.66 0.76
C TYR A 40 3.73 6.18 2.19
N ALA A 41 3.83 7.49 2.41
CA ALA A 41 3.49 8.09 3.71
C ALA A 41 2.02 7.82 4.09
N ALA A 42 1.09 7.98 3.15
CA ALA A 42 -0.32 7.70 3.39
C ALA A 42 -0.56 6.20 3.65
N LEU A 43 0.08 5.30 2.89
CA LEU A 43 -0.01 3.85 3.10
C LEU A 43 0.48 3.45 4.51
N VAL A 44 1.58 4.04 4.98
CA VAL A 44 2.09 3.82 6.34
C VAL A 44 1.08 4.29 7.37
N TYR A 45 0.54 5.50 7.22
CA TYR A 45 -0.45 6.03 8.15
C TYR A 45 -1.76 5.23 8.14
N TYR A 46 -2.23 4.73 6.99
CA TYR A 46 -3.38 3.83 6.94
C TYR A 46 -3.09 2.49 7.62
N GLY A 47 -1.88 1.93 7.45
CA GLY A 47 -1.44 0.75 8.18
C GLY A 47 -1.45 0.97 9.70
N LEU A 48 -0.82 2.05 10.18
CA LEU A 48 -0.79 2.41 11.59
C LEU A 48 -2.20 2.68 12.15
N ALA A 49 -3.09 3.27 11.35
CA ALA A 49 -4.47 3.49 11.72
C ALA A 49 -5.24 2.17 11.94
N ARG A 50 -4.93 1.11 11.18
CA ARG A 50 -5.53 -0.22 11.42
C ARG A 50 -4.98 -0.85 12.68
N LYS A 51 -3.65 -0.91 12.81
CA LYS A 51 -2.96 -1.53 13.95
C LYS A 51 -3.31 -0.87 15.28
N ARG A 52 -3.25 0.47 15.36
CA ARG A 52 -3.46 1.24 16.60
C ARG A 52 -4.88 1.79 16.77
N LYS A 53 -5.75 1.65 15.76
CA LYS A 53 -7.14 2.17 15.76
C LYS A 53 -7.29 3.68 16.04
N THR A 54 -6.22 4.48 15.88
CA THR A 54 -6.26 5.91 16.22
C THR A 54 -6.84 6.77 15.09
N ARG A 55 -7.60 7.81 15.46
CA ARG A 55 -8.10 8.81 14.51
C ARG A 55 -6.97 9.66 13.92
N LEU A 56 -5.92 9.93 14.70
CA LEU A 56 -4.79 10.77 14.29
C LEU A 56 -4.11 10.26 13.00
N PHE A 57 -3.81 8.97 12.91
CA PHE A 57 -3.17 8.43 11.71
C PHE A 57 -4.09 8.46 10.49
N ARG A 58 -5.40 8.27 10.67
CA ARG A 58 -6.37 8.46 9.57
C ARG A 58 -6.40 9.90 9.07
N VAL A 59 -6.33 10.87 9.97
CA VAL A 59 -6.28 12.30 9.61
C VAL A 59 -5.00 12.60 8.81
N ARG A 60 -3.84 12.09 9.26
CA ARG A 60 -2.57 12.26 8.56
C ARG A 60 -2.56 11.60 7.18
N ALA A 61 -3.05 10.36 7.07
CA ALA A 61 -3.19 9.67 5.79
C ALA A 61 -4.06 10.47 4.81
N ARG A 62 -5.24 10.93 5.26
CA ARG A 62 -6.14 11.76 4.47
C ARG A 62 -5.52 13.08 4.03
N ALA A 63 -4.64 13.68 4.84
CA ALA A 63 -3.95 14.90 4.44
C ALA A 63 -3.04 14.67 3.21
N HIS A 64 -2.32 13.54 3.16
CA HIS A 64 -1.54 13.16 1.98
C HIS A 64 -2.43 12.85 0.78
N THR A 65 -3.54 12.11 0.98
CA THR A 65 -4.53 11.84 -0.08
C THR A 65 -5.08 13.13 -0.68
N LYS A 66 -5.52 14.09 0.15
CA LYS A 66 -6.03 15.39 -0.30
C LYS A 66 -5.01 16.17 -1.13
N LYS A 67 -3.72 16.09 -0.78
CA LYS A 67 -2.68 16.76 -1.57
C LYS A 67 -2.54 16.13 -2.96
N LEU A 68 -2.59 14.80 -3.08
CA LEU A 68 -2.59 14.11 -4.37
C LEU A 68 -3.87 14.39 -5.17
N GLU A 69 -5.03 14.48 -4.51
CA GLU A 69 -6.29 14.86 -5.16
C GLU A 69 -6.25 16.28 -5.72
N ARG A 70 -5.64 17.24 -5.01
CA ARG A 70 -5.43 18.60 -5.54
C ARG A 70 -4.54 18.60 -6.77
N LEU A 71 -3.40 17.92 -6.71
CA LEU A 71 -2.48 17.80 -7.85
C LEU A 71 -3.17 17.16 -9.07
N MET A 72 -4.03 16.17 -8.85
CA MET A 72 -4.86 15.57 -9.90
C MET A 72 -5.86 16.58 -10.48
N ALA A 73 -6.52 17.39 -9.64
CA ALA A 73 -7.42 18.46 -10.08
C ALA A 73 -6.69 19.56 -10.86
N ASP A 74 -5.42 19.81 -10.55
CA ASP A 74 -4.53 20.73 -11.27
C ASP A 74 -4.01 20.14 -12.60
N GLY A 75 -4.54 18.99 -13.05
CA GLY A 75 -4.22 18.37 -14.33
C GLY A 75 -3.12 17.31 -14.29
N ASN A 76 -2.60 16.94 -13.11
CA ASN A 76 -1.59 15.90 -13.01
C ASN A 76 -2.19 14.49 -13.11
N VAL A 77 -2.22 13.95 -14.32
CA VAL A 77 -2.80 12.62 -14.63
C VAL A 77 -2.10 11.47 -13.88
N ASN A 78 -0.81 11.61 -13.55
CA ASN A 78 -0.05 10.58 -12.83
C ASN A 78 -0.51 10.42 -11.36
N CYS A 79 -1.30 11.37 -10.84
CA CYS A 79 -1.87 11.27 -9.51
C CYS A 79 -3.12 10.37 -9.45
N ALA A 80 -3.80 10.11 -10.57
CA ALA A 80 -5.05 9.35 -10.56
C ALA A 80 -4.88 7.91 -10.03
N PRO A 81 -3.89 7.11 -10.48
CA PRO A 81 -3.66 5.77 -9.92
C PRO A 81 -3.31 5.80 -8.43
N LEU A 82 -2.50 6.78 -8.00
CA LEU A 82 -2.11 6.95 -6.59
C LEU A 82 -3.33 7.23 -5.70
N VAL A 83 -4.20 8.15 -6.12
CA VAL A 83 -5.43 8.51 -5.41
C VAL A 83 -6.37 7.30 -5.30
N LYS A 84 -6.49 6.49 -6.37
CA LYS A 84 -7.31 5.27 -6.35
C LYS A 84 -6.81 4.25 -5.31
N ILE A 85 -5.50 4.01 -5.24
CA ILE A 85 -4.90 3.14 -4.20
C ILE A 85 -5.24 3.66 -2.80
N LEU A 86 -5.05 4.97 -2.54
CA LEU A 86 -5.30 5.54 -1.22
C LEU A 86 -6.79 5.57 -0.83
N ARG A 87 -7.69 5.69 -1.81
CA ARG A 87 -9.14 5.56 -1.56
C ARG A 87 -9.54 4.13 -1.21
N ALA A 88 -8.89 3.13 -1.81
CA ALA A 88 -9.09 1.73 -1.43
C ALA A 88 -8.63 1.47 0.01
N GLU A 89 -7.46 1.97 0.39
CA GLU A 89 -6.94 1.94 1.76
C GLU A 89 -7.86 2.65 2.76
N GLN A 90 -8.36 3.83 2.38
CA GLN A 90 -9.30 4.56 3.22
C GLN A 90 -10.56 3.74 3.50
N LYS A 91 -11.12 3.07 2.48
CA LYS A 91 -12.27 2.19 2.63
C LYS A 91 -11.94 1.04 3.59
N MET A 92 -10.77 0.41 3.44
CA MET A 92 -10.30 -0.67 4.31
C MET A 92 -10.20 -0.25 5.79
N THR A 93 -9.73 0.97 6.06
CA THR A 93 -9.64 1.52 7.44
C THR A 93 -10.98 1.95 8.06
N GLY A 94 -12.11 1.73 7.37
CA GLY A 94 -13.47 1.99 7.83
C GLY A 94 -13.99 0.99 8.88
N VAL A 95 -15.26 1.16 9.29
CA VAL A 95 -15.91 0.35 10.35
C VAL A 95 -15.95 -1.14 9.97
N VAL A 96 -15.61 -2.00 10.94
CA VAL A 96 -15.49 -3.47 10.84
C VAL A 96 -16.79 -4.09 10.29
N GLY A 97 -16.67 -5.05 9.35
CA GLY A 97 -17.77 -5.88 8.85
C GLY A 97 -18.17 -5.62 7.40
N LYS A 98 -18.57 -4.39 7.04
CA LYS A 98 -18.96 -4.02 5.65
C LYS A 98 -17.82 -3.39 4.83
N SER A 99 -16.65 -3.25 5.44
CA SER A 99 -15.48 -2.55 4.91
C SER A 99 -14.75 -3.35 3.81
N ASN A 100 -14.70 -4.68 3.92
CA ASN A 100 -13.83 -5.49 3.07
C ASN A 100 -14.29 -5.58 1.61
N ASP A 101 -15.59 -5.76 1.35
CA ASP A 101 -16.09 -5.82 -0.04
C ASP A 101 -15.90 -4.49 -0.77
N ARG A 102 -16.17 -3.38 -0.09
CA ARG A 102 -15.97 -2.03 -0.64
C ARG A 102 -14.49 -1.73 -0.90
N ALA A 103 -13.61 -2.16 0.00
CA ALA A 103 -12.17 -2.06 -0.19
C ALA A 103 -11.72 -2.91 -1.39
N ARG A 104 -12.21 -4.14 -1.51
CA ARG A 104 -11.88 -5.05 -2.62
C ARG A 104 -12.29 -4.47 -3.97
N ILE A 105 -13.53 -3.99 -4.10
CA ILE A 105 -13.99 -3.32 -5.34
C ILE A 105 -13.08 -2.12 -5.66
N ALA A 106 -12.74 -1.32 -4.65
CA ALA A 106 -11.87 -0.17 -4.84
C ALA A 106 -10.43 -0.55 -5.23
N TYR A 107 -9.89 -1.67 -4.72
CA TYR A 107 -8.60 -2.18 -5.15
C TYR A 107 -8.64 -2.70 -6.58
N LYS A 108 -9.70 -3.40 -7.01
CA LYS A 108 -9.87 -3.79 -8.41
C LYS A 108 -9.87 -2.57 -9.33
N GLU A 109 -10.59 -1.51 -8.96
CA GLU A 109 -10.53 -0.24 -9.70
C GLU A 109 -9.11 0.35 -9.73
N ALA A 110 -8.41 0.36 -8.60
CA ALA A 110 -7.05 0.90 -8.52
C ALA A 110 -6.06 0.10 -9.37
N ILE A 111 -6.14 -1.23 -9.35
CA ILE A 111 -5.31 -2.12 -10.17
C ILE A 111 -5.56 -1.84 -11.65
N ASN A 112 -6.83 -1.78 -12.07
CA ASN A 112 -7.18 -1.47 -13.46
C ASN A 112 -6.67 -0.10 -13.90
N GLU A 113 -6.75 0.91 -13.03
CA GLU A 113 -6.23 2.24 -13.32
C GLU A 113 -4.70 2.25 -13.47
N CYS A 114 -3.98 1.53 -12.60
CA CYS A 114 -2.52 1.40 -12.70
C CYS A 114 -2.11 0.67 -13.98
N ALA A 115 -2.84 -0.38 -14.35
CA ALA A 115 -2.58 -1.16 -15.58
C ALA A 115 -2.83 -0.31 -16.83
N LYS A 116 -3.93 0.45 -16.89
CA LYS A 116 -4.24 1.37 -17.99
C LYS A 116 -3.20 2.49 -18.14
N ALA A 117 -2.64 2.95 -17.02
CA ALA A 117 -1.59 3.96 -17.01
C ALA A 117 -0.19 3.39 -17.29
N GLU A 118 -0.06 2.08 -17.52
CA GLU A 118 1.23 1.40 -17.74
C GLU A 118 2.23 1.64 -16.61
N LEU A 119 1.75 1.65 -15.35
CA LEU A 119 2.57 1.86 -14.15
C LEU A 119 2.72 0.53 -13.37
N PRO A 120 3.57 -0.41 -13.83
CA PRO A 120 3.64 -1.76 -13.28
C PRO A 120 4.04 -1.78 -11.80
N HIS A 121 4.86 -0.82 -11.37
CA HIS A 121 5.26 -0.68 -9.97
C HIS A 121 4.08 -0.28 -9.06
N LEU A 122 3.16 0.58 -9.53
CA LEU A 122 1.95 0.93 -8.78
C LEU A 122 0.91 -0.18 -8.86
N GLU A 123 0.80 -0.86 -10.00
CA GLU A 123 -0.03 -2.04 -10.13
C GLU A 123 0.43 -3.13 -9.14
N ALA A 124 1.75 -3.34 -8.99
CA ALA A 124 2.31 -4.26 -8.01
C ALA A 124 1.93 -3.88 -6.57
N VAL A 125 2.07 -2.60 -6.22
CA VAL A 125 1.64 -2.08 -4.91
C VAL A 125 0.15 -2.30 -4.72
N ALA A 126 -0.69 -1.95 -5.69
CA ALA A 126 -2.14 -2.11 -5.57
C ALA A 126 -2.55 -3.57 -5.35
N ASN A 127 -1.93 -4.51 -6.07
CA ASN A 127 -2.12 -5.95 -5.89
C ASN A 127 -1.65 -6.42 -4.51
N GLU A 128 -0.48 -6.00 -4.03
CA GLU A 128 0.02 -6.33 -2.69
C GLU A 128 -0.96 -5.84 -1.61
N ARG A 129 -1.48 -4.61 -1.76
CA ARG A 129 -2.44 -4.03 -0.81
C ARG A 129 -3.82 -4.71 -0.90
N ALA A 130 -4.24 -5.12 -2.08
CA ALA A 130 -5.45 -5.92 -2.28
C ALA A 130 -5.35 -7.28 -1.58
N TRP A 131 -4.21 -7.97 -1.72
CA TRP A 131 -3.94 -9.23 -1.02
C TRP A 131 -4.04 -9.07 0.50
N MET A 132 -3.49 -7.99 1.07
CA MET A 132 -3.61 -7.70 2.51
C MET A 132 -5.05 -7.38 2.94
N ALA A 133 -5.85 -6.81 2.05
CA ALA A 133 -7.24 -6.47 2.31
C ALA A 133 -8.19 -7.66 2.20
N CYS A 134 -7.87 -8.61 1.32
CA CYS A 134 -8.57 -9.88 1.22
C CYS A 134 -8.28 -10.74 2.46
N GLY A 135 -9.31 -11.29 3.09
CA GLY A 135 -9.14 -12.31 4.13
C GLY A 135 -8.74 -13.66 3.51
N GLU A 136 -8.31 -14.61 4.35
CA GLU A 136 -7.91 -15.99 3.95
C GLU A 136 -8.96 -16.75 3.16
N ARG A 137 -10.23 -16.36 3.31
CA ARG A 137 -11.37 -16.99 2.68
C ARG A 137 -11.66 -16.47 1.27
N ASP A 138 -10.93 -15.48 0.78
CA ASP A 138 -11.12 -14.95 -0.58
C ASP A 138 -10.29 -15.77 -1.58
N ILE A 139 -10.98 -16.46 -2.50
CA ILE A 139 -10.38 -17.28 -3.56
C ILE A 139 -9.40 -16.46 -4.40
N GLY A 140 -9.68 -15.17 -4.61
CA GLY A 140 -8.82 -14.27 -5.38
C GLY A 140 -7.59 -13.75 -4.63
N GLN A 141 -7.43 -14.05 -3.34
CA GLN A 141 -6.31 -13.54 -2.55
C GLN A 141 -4.96 -13.97 -3.14
N LYS A 142 -4.80 -15.25 -3.49
CA LYS A 142 -3.54 -15.79 -4.02
C LYS A 142 -3.16 -15.16 -5.36
N GLU A 143 -4.16 -14.84 -6.20
CA GLU A 143 -3.96 -14.21 -7.50
C GLU A 143 -3.33 -12.82 -7.35
N TYR A 144 -3.81 -12.00 -6.42
CA TYR A 144 -3.24 -10.68 -6.15
C TYR A 144 -1.77 -10.75 -5.73
N MET A 145 -1.42 -11.67 -4.81
CA MET A 145 -0.02 -11.82 -4.40
C MET A 145 0.88 -12.30 -5.54
N GLY A 146 0.43 -13.31 -6.31
CA GLY A 146 1.16 -13.81 -7.47
C GLY A 146 1.41 -12.71 -8.51
N ARG A 147 0.39 -11.90 -8.79
CA ARG A 147 0.49 -10.75 -9.70
C ARG A 147 1.45 -9.68 -9.17
N ALA A 148 1.40 -9.36 -7.88
CA ALA A 148 2.33 -8.41 -7.28
C ALA A 148 3.79 -8.86 -7.43
N ILE A 149 4.08 -10.14 -7.14
CA ILE A 149 5.43 -10.72 -7.30
C ILE A 149 5.89 -10.63 -8.76
N GLN A 150 5.04 -11.03 -9.71
CA GLN A 150 5.35 -10.96 -11.14
C GLN A 150 5.73 -9.54 -11.56
N LEU A 151 4.92 -8.55 -11.19
CA LEU A 151 5.14 -7.15 -11.56
C LEU A 151 6.38 -6.56 -10.90
N TYR A 152 6.63 -6.85 -9.61
CA TYR A 152 7.87 -6.44 -8.95
C TYR A 152 9.11 -7.07 -9.60
N SER A 153 9.01 -8.33 -10.04
CA SER A 153 10.09 -9.00 -10.77
C SER A 153 10.36 -8.34 -12.12
N GLN A 154 9.31 -8.05 -12.90
CA GLN A 154 9.41 -7.36 -14.19
C GLN A 154 10.00 -5.95 -14.04
N TRP A 155 9.68 -5.26 -12.95
CA TRP A 155 10.23 -3.94 -12.64
C TRP A 155 11.67 -3.98 -12.08
N GLY A 156 12.21 -5.17 -11.77
CA GLY A 156 13.57 -5.33 -11.23
C GLY A 156 13.70 -5.13 -9.72
N ALA A 157 12.59 -5.15 -8.97
CA ALA A 157 12.58 -5.03 -7.51
C ALA A 157 12.91 -6.37 -6.81
N ASN A 158 14.06 -6.97 -7.15
CA ASN A 158 14.44 -8.33 -6.74
C ASN A 158 14.47 -8.54 -5.21
N SER A 159 14.88 -7.53 -4.45
CA SER A 159 14.84 -7.58 -2.98
C SER A 159 13.41 -7.68 -2.45
N LYS A 160 12.46 -6.96 -3.06
CA LYS A 160 11.05 -7.01 -2.70
C LYS A 160 10.43 -8.36 -3.07
N VAL A 161 10.77 -8.89 -4.25
CA VAL A 161 10.36 -10.24 -4.69
C VAL A 161 10.83 -11.30 -3.70
N SER A 162 12.14 -11.33 -3.39
CA SER A 162 12.72 -12.30 -2.46
C SER A 162 12.03 -12.24 -1.10
N TRP A 163 11.77 -11.02 -0.62
CA TRP A 163 11.07 -10.80 0.63
C TRP A 163 9.62 -11.32 0.61
N LEU A 164 8.86 -11.05 -0.46
CA LEU A 164 7.47 -11.54 -0.61
C LEU A 164 7.41 -13.06 -0.71
N VAL A 165 8.31 -13.69 -1.45
CA VAL A 165 8.39 -15.16 -1.59
C VAL A 165 8.65 -15.81 -0.24
N ASN A 166 9.65 -15.33 0.50
CA ASN A 166 9.97 -15.83 1.85
C ASN A 166 8.80 -15.64 2.82
N TYR A 167 8.09 -14.51 2.72
CA TYR A 167 6.90 -14.27 3.52
C TYR A 167 5.81 -15.31 3.20
N CYS A 168 5.51 -15.57 1.93
CA CYS A 168 4.51 -16.56 1.53
C CYS A 168 4.86 -17.98 2.00
N THR A 169 6.12 -18.39 1.91
CA THR A 169 6.58 -19.70 2.38
C THR A 169 6.42 -19.85 3.90
N SER A 170 6.72 -18.81 4.68
CA SER A 170 6.59 -18.86 6.14
C SER A 170 5.12 -18.92 6.62
N VAL A 171 4.21 -18.25 5.92
CA VAL A 171 2.76 -18.35 6.18
C VAL A 171 2.24 -19.76 5.88
N GLN A 172 2.66 -20.37 4.77
CA GLN A 172 2.25 -21.75 4.44
C GLN A 172 2.77 -22.77 5.48
N ALA A 173 4.02 -22.62 5.92
CA ALA A 173 4.60 -23.51 6.93
C ALA A 173 3.88 -23.44 8.28
N THR A 174 3.39 -22.25 8.65
CA THR A 174 2.65 -22.05 9.90
C THR A 174 1.21 -22.60 9.83
N GLU A 175 0.53 -22.47 8.69
CA GLU A 175 -0.78 -23.10 8.46
C GLU A 175 -0.73 -24.62 8.60
N VAL A 176 0.29 -25.28 8.03
CA VAL A 176 0.49 -26.74 8.13
C VAL A 176 0.75 -27.19 9.58
N SER A 177 1.37 -26.32 10.40
CA SER A 177 1.67 -26.63 11.81
C SER A 177 0.48 -26.47 12.78
N GLY A 178 -0.69 -26.04 12.29
CA GLY A 178 -1.88 -25.80 13.12
C GLY A 178 -1.76 -24.61 14.10
N LYS A 179 -0.67 -23.85 14.06
CA LYS A 179 -0.49 -22.64 14.87
C LYS A 179 -1.14 -21.47 14.15
N SER A 180 -2.23 -20.94 14.72
CA SER A 180 -2.89 -19.74 14.21
C SER A 180 -1.90 -18.57 14.20
N VAL A 181 -1.50 -18.13 13.01
CA VAL A 181 -0.82 -16.85 12.85
C VAL A 181 -1.86 -15.78 13.19
N ARG A 182 -1.76 -15.20 14.39
CA ARG A 182 -2.37 -13.89 14.64
C ARG A 182 -1.73 -12.95 13.63
N ARG A 183 -2.43 -12.70 12.52
CA ARG A 183 -2.03 -11.69 11.54
C ARG A 183 -1.89 -10.37 12.31
N GLN A 184 -0.66 -9.95 12.55
CA GLN A 184 -0.36 -8.63 13.11
C GLN A 184 -0.64 -7.61 12.00
N LEU A 185 -1.92 -7.29 11.79
CA LEU A 185 -2.39 -6.28 10.83
C LEU A 185 -2.43 -4.87 11.45
#